data_AF-A0AAU2I1J0-F1
#
_entry.id   AF-A0AAU2I1J0-F1
#
_cell.length_a   1.000
_cell.length_b   1.000
_cell.length_c   1.000
_cell.angle_alpha   90.00
_cell.angle_beta   90.00
_cell.angle_gamma   90.00
#
_symmetry.space_group_name_H-M   'P 1'
#
loop_
_entity.id
_entity.type
_entity.pdbx_description
1 polymer ?
#
loop_
_entity_poly.entity_id
_entity_poly.type
_entity_poly.pdbx_seq_one_letter_code
_entity_poly.pdbx_strand_id
1 'polypeptide(L)'
;MADPVLATGDGADFALLMQARRRLRDLVVQLEMAPFADRTAASMRAYLDEDAGPAQAAFARWAALPKAARDTLAARMRQEQP
;
A
#
# COMPACT_ATOMS: atom_id res chain seq x y z
N MET A 1 -25.44 1.80 -11.94
CA MET A 1 -25.59 0.74 -10.93
C MET A 1 -24.32 0.75 -10.12
N ALA A 2 -24.40 1.10 -8.82
CA ALA A 2 -23.23 1.14 -7.95
C ALA A 2 -22.88 -0.29 -7.51
N ASP A 3 -21.62 -0.67 -7.68
CA ASP A 3 -21.10 -1.97 -7.25
C ASP A 3 -21.26 -2.13 -5.72
N PRO A 4 -21.89 -3.19 -5.21
CA PRO A 4 -22.16 -3.38 -3.78
C PRO A 4 -20.90 -3.61 -2.93
N VAL A 5 -19.71 -3.69 -3.55
CA VAL A 5 -18.40 -3.75 -2.88
C VAL A 5 -17.99 -2.40 -2.26
N LEU A 6 -18.73 -1.32 -2.54
CA LEU A 6 -18.40 0.02 -2.06
C LEU A 6 -18.93 0.36 -0.65
N ALA A 7 -19.62 -0.56 0.01
CA ALA A 7 -20.15 -0.32 1.35
C ALA A 7 -19.10 -0.70 2.42
N THR A 8 -18.25 0.29 2.76
CA THR A 8 -17.52 0.43 4.03
C THR A 8 -16.46 -0.63 4.37
N GLY A 9 -15.23 -0.41 3.90
CA GLY A 9 -14.00 -1.12 4.33
C GLY A 9 -12.93 -1.12 3.24
N ASP A 10 -13.30 -1.55 2.04
CA ASP A 10 -12.36 -1.84 0.94
C ASP A 10 -11.70 -0.61 0.33
N GLY A 11 -12.37 0.54 0.30
CA GLY A 11 -11.82 1.78 -0.27
C GLY A 11 -10.70 2.41 0.57
N ALA A 12 -10.82 2.35 1.90
CA ALA A 12 -9.80 2.88 2.80
C ALA A 12 -8.56 1.98 2.80
N ASP A 13 -8.76 0.66 2.81
CA ASP A 13 -7.67 -0.31 2.70
C ASP A 13 -6.95 -0.21 1.36
N PHE A 14 -7.69 -0.03 0.27
CA PHE A 14 -7.11 0.23 -1.04
C PHE A 14 -6.21 1.47 -1.03
N ALA A 15 -6.67 2.58 -0.45
CA ALA A 15 -5.89 3.81 -0.36
C ALA A 15 -4.60 3.62 0.46
N LEU A 16 -4.71 2.95 1.62
CA LEU A 16 -3.56 2.62 2.48
C LEU A 16 -2.54 1.77 1.74
N LEU A 17 -2.98 0.72 1.03
CA LEU A 17 -2.10 -0.16 0.26
C LEU A 17 -1.43 0.58 -0.91
N MET A 18 -2.15 1.44 -1.62
CA MET A 18 -1.59 2.24 -2.70
C MET A 18 -0.59 3.29 -2.20
N GLN A 19 -0.86 3.93 -1.07
CA GLN A 19 0.07 4.85 -0.41
C GLN A 19 1.34 4.14 0.04
N ALA A 20 1.21 3.01 0.74
CA ALA A 20 2.35 2.21 1.19
C ALA A 20 3.20 1.73 0.02
N ARG A 21 2.57 1.27 -1.08
CA ARG A 21 3.28 0.89 -2.31
C ARG A 21 4.05 2.05 -2.93
N ARG A 22 3.51 3.28 -2.90
CA ARG A 22 4.20 4.48 -3.40
C ARG A 22 5.41 4.82 -2.51
N ARG A 23 5.22 4.96 -1.20
CA ARG A 23 6.30 5.27 -0.26
C ARG A 23 7.42 4.23 -0.28
N LEU A 24 7.09 2.93 -0.33
CA LEU A 24 8.09 1.86 -0.43
C LEU A 24 8.91 1.94 -1.72
N ARG A 25 8.29 2.28 -2.86
CA ARG A 25 9.02 2.46 -4.12
C ARG A 25 10.02 3.61 -4.04
N ASP A 26 9.62 4.73 -3.45
CA ASP A 26 10.52 5.87 -3.25
C ASP A 26 11.67 5.50 -2.29
N LEU A 27 11.37 4.73 -1.24
CA LEU A 27 12.38 4.24 -0.29
C LEU A 27 13.38 3.27 -0.94
N VAL A 28 12.91 2.38 -1.82
CA VAL A 28 13.79 1.48 -2.60
C VAL A 28 14.77 2.29 -3.44
N VAL A 29 14.30 3.31 -4.16
CA VAL A 29 15.19 4.20 -4.93
C VAL A 29 16.20 4.91 -4.03
N GLN A 30 15.79 5.38 -2.85
CA GLN A 30 16.72 5.99 -1.89
C GLN A 30 17.78 5.01 -1.38
N LEU A 31 17.40 3.76 -1.10
CA LEU A 31 18.30 2.70 -0.66
C LEU A 31 19.30 2.31 -1.76
N GLU A 32 18.87 2.28 -3.02
CA GLU A 32 19.76 2.00 -4.15
C GLU A 32 20.77 3.13 -4.37
N MET A 33 20.33 4.39 -4.25
CA MET A 33 21.17 5.55 -4.57
C MET A 33 22.06 6.01 -3.41
N ALA A 34 21.60 5.87 -2.17
CA ALA A 34 22.28 6.38 -0.97
C ALA A 34 21.86 5.60 0.30
N PRO A 35 22.23 4.32 0.45
CA PRO A 35 21.70 3.43 1.50
C PRO A 35 22.01 3.89 2.92
N PHE A 36 23.15 4.54 3.13
CA PHE A 36 23.63 4.96 4.46
C PHE A 36 23.53 6.48 4.67
N ALA A 37 22.82 7.20 3.81
CA ALA A 37 22.57 8.62 4.03
C ALA A 37 21.52 8.83 5.12
N ASP A 38 21.71 9.85 5.96
CA ASP A 38 20.78 10.19 7.05
C ASP A 38 19.34 10.36 6.56
N ARG A 39 19.15 10.94 5.37
CA ARG A 39 17.84 11.09 4.73
C ARG A 39 17.14 9.75 4.48
N THR A 40 17.90 8.72 4.08
CA THR A 40 17.35 7.39 3.77
C THR A 40 16.95 6.70 5.07
N ALA A 41 17.77 6.82 6.12
CA ALA A 41 17.43 6.33 7.45
C ALA A 41 16.20 7.04 8.03
N ALA A 42 16.07 8.36 7.83
CA ALA A 42 14.91 9.14 8.24
C ALA A 42 13.63 8.71 7.50
N SER A 43 13.70 8.56 6.18
CA SER A 43 12.57 8.06 5.37
C SER A 43 12.12 6.67 5.79
N MET A 44 13.08 5.77 6.08
CA MET A 44 12.77 4.42 6.55
C MET A 44 12.07 4.46 7.91
N ARG A 45 12.55 5.29 8.84
CA ARG A 45 11.92 5.46 10.15
C ARG A 45 10.49 6.01 10.02
N ALA A 46 10.31 7.06 9.21
CA ALA A 46 8.98 7.63 8.97
C ALA A 46 8.00 6.59 8.39
N TYR A 47 8.44 5.77 7.43
CA TYR A 47 7.59 4.70 6.89
C TYR A 47 7.18 3.68 7.97
N LEU A 48 8.13 3.27 8.82
CA LEU A 48 7.87 2.32 9.90
C LEU A 48 6.90 2.87 10.95
N ASP A 49 7.05 4.16 11.29
CA ASP A 49 6.24 4.81 12.32
C ASP A 49 4.83 5.17 11.81
N GLU A 50 4.69 5.59 10.55
CA GLU A 50 3.45 6.18 10.03
C GLU A 50 2.63 5.22 9.16
N ASP A 51 3.25 4.46 8.26
CA ASP A 51 2.52 3.69 7.24
C ASP A 51 2.53 2.19 7.50
N ALA A 52 3.61 1.63 8.04
CA ALA A 52 3.82 0.18 8.06
C ALA A 52 2.72 -0.55 8.83
N GLY A 53 2.32 -0.06 10.01
CA GLY A 53 1.24 -0.66 10.80
C GLY A 53 -0.11 -0.63 10.09
N PRO A 54 -0.62 0.55 9.69
CA PRO A 54 -1.87 0.65 8.93
C PRO A 54 -1.88 -0.17 7.64
N ALA A 55 -0.78 -0.15 6.87
CA ALA A 55 -0.64 -0.91 5.64
C ALA A 55 -0.62 -2.42 5.88
N GLN A 56 0.06 -2.88 6.93
CA GLN A 56 0.05 -4.29 7.32
C GLN A 56 -1.36 -4.76 7.69
N ALA A 57 -2.09 -3.95 8.46
CA ALA A 57 -3.46 -4.28 8.83
C ALA A 57 -4.39 -4.32 7.61
N ALA A 58 -4.25 -3.37 6.68
CA ALA A 58 -4.99 -3.37 5.42
C ALA A 58 -4.63 -4.57 4.54
N PHE A 59 -3.36 -4.95 4.49
CA PHE A 59 -2.91 -6.12 3.73
C PHE A 59 -3.46 -7.42 4.32
N ALA A 60 -3.52 -7.54 5.65
CA ALA A 60 -4.11 -8.70 6.32
C ALA A 60 -5.61 -8.84 5.99
N ARG A 61 -6.36 -7.74 5.99
CA ARG A 61 -7.77 -7.72 5.59
C ARG A 61 -7.94 -8.10 4.11
N TRP A 62 -7.12 -7.53 3.24
CA TRP A 62 -7.10 -7.90 1.82
C TRP A 62 -6.80 -9.40 1.62
N ALA A 63 -5.81 -9.95 2.35
CA ALA A 63 -5.43 -11.35 2.24
C ALA A 63 -6.52 -12.32 2.71
N ALA A 64 -7.40 -11.88 3.61
CA ALA A 64 -8.56 -12.64 4.08
C ALA A 64 -9.72 -12.69 3.05
N LEU A 65 -9.69 -11.84 2.01
CA LEU A 65 -10.73 -11.84 0.98
C LEU A 65 -10.68 -13.11 0.11
N PRO A 66 -11.85 -13.56 -0.41
CA PRO A 66 -11.91 -14.62 -1.41
C PRO A 66 -10.99 -14.32 -2.60
N LYS A 67 -10.38 -15.37 -3.19
CA LYS A 67 -9.42 -15.21 -4.30
C LYS A 67 -9.97 -14.36 -5.46
N ALA A 68 -11.22 -14.59 -5.86
CA ALA A 68 -11.86 -13.82 -6.94
C ALA A 68 -11.91 -12.31 -6.62
N ALA A 69 -12.24 -11.95 -5.37
CA ALA A 69 -12.27 -10.55 -4.94
C ALA A 69 -10.86 -9.94 -4.91
N ARG A 70 -9.85 -10.70 -4.45
CA ARG A 70 -8.44 -10.28 -4.49
C ARG A 70 -7.96 -10.02 -5.92
N ASP A 71 -8.29 -10.90 -6.85
CA ASP A 71 -7.88 -10.77 -8.26
C ASP A 71 -8.51 -9.53 -8.91
N THR A 72 -9.80 -9.25 -8.65
CA THR A 72 -10.47 -8.03 -9.09
C THR A 72 -9.83 -6.77 -8.51
N LEU A 73 -9.58 -6.74 -7.20
CA LEU A 73 -8.94 -5.60 -6.54
C LEU A 73 -7.50 -5.40 -7.03
N ALA A 74 -6.73 -6.47 -7.21
CA ALA A 74 -5.37 -6.39 -7.75
C ALA A 74 -5.34 -5.92 -9.21
N ALA A 75 -6.34 -6.28 -10.03
CA ALA A 75 -6.50 -5.73 -11.38
C ALA A 75 -6.74 -4.22 -11.33
N ARG A 76 -7.62 -3.76 -10.43
CA ARG A 76 -7.88 -2.32 -10.22
C ARG A 76 -6.64 -1.56 -9.73
N MET A 77 -5.90 -2.09 -8.75
CA MET A 77 -4.65 -1.49 -8.26
C MET A 77 -3.60 -1.32 -9.37
N ARG A 78 -3.58 -2.22 -10.36
CA ARG A 78 -2.71 -2.10 -11.53
C ARG A 78 -3.16 -1.03 -12.52
N GLN A 79 -4.46 -0.77 -12.63
CA GLN A 79 -5.02 0.26 -13.53
C GLN A 79 -4.86 1.68 -12.98
N GLU A 80 -4.86 1.86 -11.65
CA GLU A 80 -4.62 3.16 -11.02
C GLU A 80 -3.13 3.57 -10.97
N GLN A 81 -2.34 3.12 -11.95
CA GLN A 81 -0.97 3.58 -12.17
C GLN A 81 -0.97 4.90 -12.95
N PRO A 82 -0.42 6.00 -12.40
CA PRO A 82 0.28 6.98 -13.23
C PRO A 82 1.65 6.45 -13.66
#